data_AF-A0A2E2ESB0-F1
#
_entry.id   AF-A0A2E2ESB0-F1
#
_cell.length_a   1.000
_cell.length_b   1.000
_cell.length_c   1.000
_cell.angle_alpha   90.00
_cell.angle_beta   90.00
_cell.angle_gamma   90.00
#
_symmetry.space_group_name_H-M   'P 1'
#
loop_
_entity.id
_entity.type
_entity.pdbx_description
1 polymer ?
#
loop_
_entity_poly.entity_id
_entity_poly.type
_entity_poly.pdbx_seq_one_letter_code
_entity_poly.pdbx_strand_id
1 'polypeptide(L)'
;MKYIILTILMCFSIVIKAQNSEPSTTFNGKYHLMDAERASRGETTKIKYFEFGEHNGLQLLAVAACEKCMSAVYTYKPEESKEIERLVFFNKVGLIMIQYDKESFVMIMPNPNSDNWLDFMFSNFYSKSKTKAEQMTQEKIKTFIDEL
;
A
#
# COMPACT_ATOMS: atom_id res chain seq x y z
N MET A 1 -15.90 53.48 15.85
CA MET A 1 -16.63 52.27 15.42
C MET A 1 -15.67 51.36 14.67
N LYS A 2 -14.88 50.63 15.45
CA LYS A 2 -13.97 49.56 15.01
C LYS A 2 -14.65 48.26 15.45
N TYR A 3 -14.41 47.16 14.73
CA TYR A 3 -14.83 45.78 15.08
C TYR A 3 -16.24 45.33 14.71
N ILE A 4 -16.64 45.40 13.43
CA ILE A 4 -17.73 44.55 12.90
C ILE A 4 -17.41 44.10 11.46
N ILE A 5 -16.25 43.46 11.23
CA ILE A 5 -16.02 42.57 10.08
C ILE A 5 -14.97 41.53 10.52
N LEU A 6 -15.32 40.72 11.52
CA LEU A 6 -14.56 39.51 11.88
C LEU A 6 -15.55 38.34 11.79
N THR A 7 -16.07 38.12 10.59
CA THR A 7 -17.10 37.12 10.35
C THR A 7 -16.50 36.03 9.47
N ILE A 8 -16.07 34.96 10.14
CA ILE A 8 -16.23 33.58 9.68
C ILE A 8 -15.55 33.29 8.32
N LEU A 9 -14.22 33.27 8.33
CA LEU A 9 -13.48 32.33 7.50
C LEU A 9 -13.14 31.12 8.38
N MET A 10 -14.17 30.40 8.82
CA MET A 10 -14.03 29.00 9.21
C MET A 10 -13.59 28.29 7.93
N CYS A 11 -12.28 28.21 7.73
CA CYS A 11 -11.69 27.23 6.84
C CYS A 11 -12.27 25.90 7.28
N PHE A 12 -13.27 25.46 6.50
CA PHE A 12 -13.79 24.12 6.47
C PHE A 12 -12.55 23.23 6.35
N SER A 13 -12.07 22.71 7.47
CA SER A 13 -11.15 21.59 7.46
C SER A 13 -11.97 20.48 6.83
N ILE A 14 -11.87 20.37 5.50
CA ILE A 14 -12.34 19.21 4.78
C ILE A 14 -11.51 18.10 5.38
N VAL A 15 -12.06 17.45 6.40
CA VAL A 15 -11.62 16.14 6.82
C VAL A 15 -11.86 15.30 5.58
N ILE A 16 -10.82 15.16 4.75
CA ILE A 16 -10.79 14.16 3.70
C ILE A 16 -10.75 12.85 4.48
N LYS A 17 -11.92 12.40 4.93
CA LYS A 17 -12.09 11.01 5.32
C LYS A 17 -11.61 10.23 4.12
N ALA A 18 -10.56 9.43 4.33
CA ALA A 18 -10.08 8.52 3.32
C ALA A 18 -11.30 7.79 2.76
N GLN A 19 -11.63 8.04 1.50
CA GLN A 19 -12.60 7.20 0.82
C GLN A 19 -11.99 5.81 0.88
N ASN A 20 -12.61 4.90 1.64
CA ASN A 20 -12.32 3.48 1.58
C ASN A 20 -12.43 3.10 0.10
N SER A 21 -11.29 3.06 -0.61
CA SER A 21 -11.30 2.59 -1.99
C SER A 21 -11.65 1.12 -1.92
N GLU A 22 -12.67 0.70 -2.66
CA GLU A 22 -12.89 -0.72 -2.86
C GLU A 22 -11.75 -1.32 -3.69
N PRO A 23 -11.38 -2.60 -3.47
CA PRO A 23 -10.44 -3.27 -4.34
C PRO A 23 -10.91 -3.25 -5.79
N SER A 24 -10.05 -2.84 -6.73
CA SER A 24 -10.47 -2.70 -8.12
C SER A 24 -9.33 -2.98 -9.10
N THR A 25 -9.71 -3.22 -10.36
CA THR A 25 -8.78 -3.45 -11.48
C THR A 25 -7.92 -2.23 -11.81
N THR A 26 -8.19 -1.07 -11.21
CA THR A 26 -7.34 0.12 -11.33
C THR A 26 -5.93 -0.11 -10.74
N PHE A 27 -5.75 -1.13 -9.90
CA PHE A 27 -4.43 -1.54 -9.38
C PHE A 27 -3.56 -2.25 -10.42
N ASN A 28 -4.13 -2.66 -11.56
CA ASN A 28 -3.37 -3.40 -12.55
C ASN A 28 -2.27 -2.53 -13.16
N GLY A 29 -1.13 -3.14 -13.46
CA GLY A 29 -0.07 -2.54 -14.25
C GLY A 29 1.31 -2.61 -13.62
N LYS A 30 2.20 -1.75 -14.13
CA LYS A 30 3.61 -1.72 -13.77
C LYS A 30 3.85 -0.82 -12.55
N TYR A 31 4.57 -1.34 -11.57
CA TYR A 31 4.96 -0.63 -10.35
C TYR A 31 6.48 -0.53 -10.27
N HIS A 32 6.95 0.64 -9.85
CA HIS A 32 8.33 0.95 -9.51
C HIS A 32 8.54 0.78 -8.01
N LEU A 33 9.68 0.20 -7.63
CA LEU A 33 10.00 -0.13 -6.25
C LEU A 33 11.04 0.84 -5.68
N MET A 34 10.91 1.15 -4.39
CA MET A 34 11.93 1.87 -3.62
C MET A 34 13.23 1.06 -3.57
N ASP A 35 13.16 -0.14 -2.98
CA ASP A 35 14.27 -1.08 -2.92
C ASP A 35 14.14 -2.21 -3.94
N ALA A 36 15.27 -2.65 -4.49
CA ALA A 36 15.28 -3.75 -5.46
C ALA A 36 14.94 -5.07 -4.77
N GLU A 37 14.07 -5.86 -5.38
CA GLU A 37 13.66 -7.17 -4.88
C GLU A 37 14.10 -8.29 -5.81
N ARG A 38 14.10 -9.51 -5.29
CA ARG A 38 14.39 -10.69 -6.09
C ARG A 38 13.39 -10.84 -7.26
N ALA A 39 13.96 -11.14 -8.42
CA ALA A 39 13.29 -11.51 -9.65
C ALA A 39 13.50 -13.01 -9.92
N SER A 40 13.26 -13.45 -11.16
CA SER A 40 13.56 -14.80 -11.60
C SER A 40 15.06 -15.08 -11.62
N ARG A 41 15.44 -16.34 -11.38
CA ARG A 41 16.83 -16.85 -11.56
C ARG A 41 17.92 -16.13 -10.74
N GLY A 42 17.55 -15.46 -9.65
CA GLY A 42 18.51 -14.82 -8.73
C GLY A 42 18.87 -13.38 -9.08
N GLU A 43 18.30 -12.82 -10.15
CA GLU A 43 18.42 -11.40 -10.46
C GLU A 43 17.57 -10.55 -9.51
N THR A 44 17.84 -9.24 -9.45
CA THR A 44 17.00 -8.28 -8.74
C THR A 44 16.32 -7.32 -9.73
N THR A 45 15.18 -6.76 -9.32
CA THR A 45 14.39 -5.83 -10.12
C THR A 45 13.82 -4.72 -9.24
N LYS A 46 13.71 -3.51 -9.80
CA LYS A 46 12.92 -2.39 -9.24
C LYS A 46 11.56 -2.24 -9.92
N ILE A 47 11.13 -3.26 -10.65
CA ILE A 47 9.85 -3.29 -11.36
C ILE A 47 9.10 -4.56 -10.99
N LYS A 48 7.81 -4.41 -10.69
CA LYS A 48 6.86 -5.52 -10.56
C LYS A 48 5.58 -5.21 -11.34
N TYR A 49 4.82 -6.25 -11.64
CA TYR A 49 3.53 -6.17 -12.32
C TYR A 49 2.45 -6.64 -11.36
N PHE A 50 1.44 -5.79 -11.20
CA PHE A 50 0.30 -6.03 -10.32
C PHE A 50 -0.89 -6.42 -11.17
N GLU A 51 -1.62 -7.43 -10.72
CA GLU A 51 -2.89 -7.84 -11.30
C GLU A 51 -3.88 -8.11 -10.16
N PHE A 52 -4.99 -7.39 -10.18
CA PHE A 52 -6.12 -7.59 -9.30
C PHE A 52 -7.20 -8.40 -10.03
N GLY A 53 -7.79 -9.35 -9.31
CA GLY A 53 -8.88 -10.17 -9.83
C GLY A 53 -9.62 -10.91 -8.71
N GLU A 54 -10.63 -11.68 -9.10
CA GLU A 54 -11.38 -12.54 -8.19
C GLU A 54 -11.20 -14.00 -8.56
N HIS A 55 -11.03 -14.86 -7.56
CA HIS A 55 -11.01 -16.31 -7.76
C HIS A 55 -11.73 -17.00 -6.59
N ASN A 56 -12.77 -17.79 -6.91
CA ASN A 56 -13.61 -18.48 -5.92
C ASN A 56 -14.17 -17.55 -4.84
N GLY A 57 -14.64 -16.35 -5.23
CA GLY A 57 -15.17 -15.34 -4.30
C GLY A 57 -14.13 -14.62 -3.46
N LEU A 58 -12.83 -14.90 -3.66
CA LEU A 58 -11.75 -14.18 -3.01
C LEU A 58 -11.20 -13.10 -3.94
N GLN A 59 -11.11 -11.88 -3.44
CA GLN A 59 -10.42 -10.78 -4.11
C GLN A 59 -8.92 -10.91 -3.90
N LEU A 60 -8.17 -11.00 -4.99
CA LEU A 60 -6.74 -11.33 -5.01
C LEU A 60 -5.94 -10.22 -5.69
N LEU A 61 -4.77 -9.94 -5.14
CA LEU A 61 -3.72 -9.13 -5.75
C LEU A 61 -2.51 -10.02 -6.05
N ALA A 62 -2.22 -10.24 -7.32
CA ALA A 62 -1.05 -10.95 -7.79
C ALA A 62 0.08 -9.96 -8.13
N VAL A 63 1.29 -10.25 -7.66
CA VAL A 63 2.48 -9.41 -7.85
C VAL A 63 3.60 -10.27 -8.45
N ALA A 64 4.02 -9.95 -9.67
CA ALA A 64 5.02 -10.71 -10.42
C ALA A 64 6.24 -9.86 -10.79
N ALA A 65 7.41 -10.50 -10.91
CA ALA A 65 8.63 -9.83 -11.40
C ALA A 65 8.67 -9.66 -12.93
N CYS A 66 7.88 -10.44 -13.66
CA CYS A 66 7.75 -10.43 -15.11
C CYS A 66 6.46 -11.16 -15.52
N GLU A 67 6.02 -11.02 -16.77
CA GLU A 67 4.77 -11.63 -17.28
C GLU A 67 4.72 -13.16 -17.14
N LYS A 68 5.87 -13.84 -17.19
CA LYS A 68 5.98 -15.32 -17.07
C LYS A 68 6.53 -15.78 -15.72
N CYS A 69 6.63 -14.87 -14.76
CA CYS A 69 7.17 -15.18 -13.43
C CYS A 69 6.05 -15.73 -12.54
N MET A 70 6.40 -16.62 -11.62
CA MET A 70 5.46 -17.01 -10.57
C MET A 70 5.13 -15.79 -9.70
N SER A 71 3.84 -15.49 -9.56
CA SER A 71 3.36 -14.35 -8.79
C SER A 71 3.27 -14.66 -7.31
N ALA A 72 3.60 -13.68 -6.47
CA ALA A 72 3.11 -13.68 -5.09
C ALA A 72 1.63 -13.28 -5.09
N VAL A 73 0.79 -14.05 -4.42
CA VAL A 73 -0.66 -13.80 -4.38
C VAL A 73 -1.07 -13.38 -2.98
N TYR A 74 -1.73 -12.23 -2.89
CA TYR A 74 -2.25 -11.65 -1.67
C TYR A 74 -3.78 -11.68 -1.71
N THR A 75 -4.42 -12.02 -0.60
CA THR A 75 -5.88 -12.07 -0.46
C THR A 75 -6.35 -10.84 0.30
N TYR A 76 -7.40 -10.18 -0.20
CA TYR A 76 -8.00 -9.02 0.45
C TYR A 76 -8.52 -9.36 1.86
N LYS A 77 -8.37 -8.40 2.76
CA LYS A 77 -8.65 -8.52 4.19
C LYS A 77 -9.62 -7.43 4.64
N PRO A 78 -10.94 -7.66 4.53
CA PRO A 78 -11.94 -6.61 4.71
C PRO A 78 -12.01 -6.07 6.15
N GLU A 79 -11.79 -6.92 7.15
CA GLU A 79 -11.85 -6.52 8.56
C GLU A 79 -10.67 -5.61 8.90
N GLU A 80 -9.45 -6.06 8.59
CA GLU A 80 -8.21 -5.31 8.77
C GLU A 80 -8.21 -4.03 7.92
N SER A 81 -8.77 -4.08 6.71
CA SER A 81 -8.88 -2.89 5.87
C SER A 81 -9.80 -1.83 6.45
N LYS A 82 -10.88 -2.27 7.09
CA LYS A 82 -11.84 -1.39 7.75
C LYS A 82 -11.25 -0.80 9.02
N GLU A 83 -10.46 -1.58 9.75
CA GLU A 83 -9.77 -1.15 10.98
C GLU A 83 -8.87 0.06 10.72
N ILE A 84 -8.05 0.00 9.66
CA ILE A 84 -7.06 1.05 9.36
C ILE A 84 -7.50 2.04 8.25
N GLU A 85 -8.75 1.94 7.81
CA GLU A 85 -9.33 2.74 6.70
C GLU A 85 -8.47 2.73 5.41
N ARG A 86 -7.84 1.59 5.09
CA ARG A 86 -7.00 1.38 3.90
C ARG A 86 -7.15 -0.05 3.40
N LEU A 87 -6.94 -0.29 2.11
CA LEU A 87 -6.95 -1.67 1.61
C LEU A 87 -5.74 -2.47 2.09
N VAL A 88 -6.02 -3.66 2.62
CA VAL A 88 -5.05 -4.60 3.16
C VAL A 88 -5.19 -5.95 2.45
N PHE A 89 -4.06 -6.53 2.07
CA PHE A 89 -4.00 -7.87 1.48
C PHE A 89 -2.89 -8.70 2.12
N PHE A 90 -3.19 -9.94 2.51
CA PHE A 90 -2.20 -10.86 3.11
C PHE A 90 -1.83 -11.96 2.13
N ASN A 91 -0.54 -12.30 2.05
CA ASN A 91 -0.12 -13.54 1.40
C ASN A 91 0.08 -14.67 2.42
N LYS A 92 0.28 -15.89 1.91
CA LYS A 92 0.45 -17.10 2.74
C LYS A 92 1.77 -17.17 3.50
N VAL A 93 2.75 -16.32 3.18
CA VAL A 93 4.08 -16.32 3.81
C VAL A 93 4.24 -15.19 4.82
N GLY A 94 3.14 -14.49 5.17
CA GLY A 94 3.12 -13.45 6.20
C GLY A 94 3.51 -12.05 5.72
N LEU A 95 3.60 -11.79 4.41
CA LEU A 95 3.73 -10.43 3.90
C LEU A 95 2.36 -9.77 3.75
N ILE A 96 2.33 -8.47 4.02
CA ILE A 96 1.13 -7.66 4.00
C ILE A 96 1.32 -6.52 2.99
N MET A 97 0.36 -6.36 2.08
CA MET A 97 0.27 -5.21 1.18
C MET A 97 -0.79 -4.24 1.71
N ILE A 98 -0.38 -3.01 2.02
CA ILE A 98 -1.23 -1.94 2.52
C ILE A 98 -1.27 -0.84 1.47
N GLN A 99 -2.48 -0.38 1.11
CA GLN A 99 -2.63 0.73 0.20
C GLN A 99 -2.13 2.02 0.84
N TYR A 100 -1.16 2.65 0.18
CA TYR A 100 -0.65 3.97 0.57
C TYR A 100 -1.55 5.07 -0.03
N ASP A 101 -1.89 4.94 -1.32
CA ASP A 101 -2.86 5.78 -2.02
C ASP A 101 -3.41 5.08 -3.28
N LYS A 102 -4.04 5.82 -4.18
CA LYS A 102 -4.67 5.29 -5.41
C LYS A 102 -3.69 4.57 -6.35
N GLU A 103 -2.40 4.87 -6.28
CA GLU A 103 -1.40 4.36 -7.23
C GLU A 103 -0.21 3.67 -6.55
N SER A 104 -0.26 3.51 -5.23
CA SER A 104 0.89 3.10 -4.43
C SER A 104 0.51 2.15 -3.30
N PHE A 105 1.42 1.23 -3.00
CA PHE A 105 1.30 0.26 -1.92
C PHE A 105 2.59 0.22 -1.10
N VAL A 106 2.44 0.00 0.20
CA VAL A 106 3.52 -0.41 1.11
C VAL A 106 3.40 -1.92 1.30
N MET A 107 4.52 -2.62 1.21
CA MET A 107 4.63 -4.00 1.66
C MET A 107 5.36 -4.02 2.99
N ILE A 108 4.84 -4.74 3.97
CA ILE A 108 5.51 -5.00 5.24
C ILE A 108 5.64 -6.50 5.51
N MET A 109 6.70 -6.85 6.21
CA MET A 109 6.85 -8.12 6.91
C MET A 109 6.73 -7.85 8.41
N PRO A 110 5.63 -8.27 9.06
CA PRO A 110 5.42 -8.07 10.48
C PRO A 110 6.56 -8.64 11.33
N ASN A 111 6.81 -8.01 12.46
CA ASN A 111 7.74 -8.51 13.47
C ASN A 111 7.08 -9.68 14.21
N PRO A 112 7.62 -10.91 14.16
CA PRO A 112 7.01 -12.07 14.79
C PRO A 112 7.00 -12.01 16.32
N ASN A 113 7.74 -11.08 16.94
CA ASN A 113 7.78 -10.89 18.39
C ASN A 113 6.85 -9.77 18.88
N SER A 114 6.04 -9.19 18.01
CA SER A 114 5.11 -8.11 18.33
C SER A 114 3.68 -8.58 18.21
N ASP A 115 2.84 -8.17 19.16
CA ASP A 115 1.39 -8.37 19.09
C ASP A 115 0.72 -7.35 18.12
N ASN A 116 1.44 -6.30 17.74
CA ASN A 116 0.99 -5.35 16.73
C ASN A 116 1.39 -5.84 15.33
N TRP A 117 0.42 -6.25 14.52
CA TRP A 117 0.66 -6.73 13.16
C TRP A 117 1.16 -5.65 12.18
N LEU A 118 1.08 -4.37 12.57
CA LEU A 118 1.69 -3.24 11.86
C LEU A 118 3.12 -2.96 12.31
N ASP A 119 3.61 -3.52 13.42
CA ASP A 119 5.04 -3.49 13.71
C ASP A 119 5.76 -4.43 12.74
N PHE A 120 6.80 -3.93 12.07
CA PHE A 120 7.43 -4.64 10.96
C PHE A 120 8.95 -4.65 11.06
N MET A 121 9.55 -5.75 10.61
CA MET A 121 11.01 -5.90 10.53
C MET A 121 11.58 -5.60 9.14
N PHE A 122 10.71 -5.57 8.11
CA PHE A 122 11.08 -5.22 6.75
C PHE A 122 9.93 -4.52 6.05
N SER A 123 10.24 -3.57 5.18
CA SER A 123 9.25 -2.95 4.31
C SER A 123 9.82 -2.62 2.93
N ASN A 124 8.93 -2.48 1.96
CA ASN A 124 9.24 -1.88 0.67
C ASN A 124 8.04 -1.07 0.16
N PHE A 125 8.27 -0.22 -0.82
CA PHE A 125 7.25 0.65 -1.40
C PHE A 125 7.15 0.46 -2.91
N TYR A 126 5.92 0.46 -3.40
CA TYR A 126 5.53 0.19 -4.76
C TYR A 126 4.68 1.35 -5.26
N SER A 127 5.01 1.93 -6.40
CA SER A 127 4.23 3.03 -6.98
C SER A 127 4.23 2.99 -8.50
N LYS A 128 3.11 3.32 -9.13
CA LYS A 128 3.07 3.54 -10.60
C LYS A 128 3.95 4.72 -11.02
N SER A 129 4.17 5.70 -10.15
CA SER A 129 5.13 6.78 -10.34
C SER A 129 6.55 6.34 -9.95
N LYS A 130 7.47 6.36 -10.92
CA LYS A 130 8.90 6.09 -10.71
C LYS A 130 9.53 7.07 -9.72
N THR A 131 9.31 8.37 -9.91
CA THR A 131 9.88 9.42 -9.05
C THR A 131 9.46 9.24 -7.60
N LYS A 132 8.20 8.87 -7.37
CA LYS A 132 7.70 8.64 -6.02
C LYS A 132 8.36 7.44 -5.35
N ALA A 133 8.57 6.36 -6.09
CA ALA A 133 9.28 5.18 -5.59
C ALA A 133 10.75 5.52 -5.24
N GLU A 134 11.43 6.30 -6.08
CA GLU A 134 12.83 6.72 -5.87
C GLU A 134 13.00 7.70 -4.70
N GLN A 135 11.96 8.49 -4.39
CA GLN A 135 11.97 9.45 -3.28
C GLN A 135 11.45 8.88 -1.96
N MET A 136 10.96 7.63 -1.96
CA MET A 136 10.50 6.98 -0.75
C MET A 136 11.68 6.55 0.12
N THR A 137 11.47 6.49 1.43
CA THR A 137 12.46 6.03 2.41
C THR A 137 11.78 5.13 3.44
N GLN A 138 12.57 4.29 4.11
CA GLN A 138 12.09 3.47 5.22
C GLN A 138 11.46 4.33 6.34
N GLU A 139 12.00 5.52 6.61
CA GLU A 139 11.45 6.47 7.58
C GLU A 139 10.04 6.94 7.19
N LYS A 140 9.83 7.33 5.93
CA LYS A 140 8.49 7.73 5.44
C LYS A 140 7.48 6.59 5.50
N ILE A 141 7.91 5.36 5.22
CA ILE A 141 7.06 4.18 5.37
C ILE A 141 6.71 3.99 6.84
N LYS A 142 7.69 4.08 7.74
CA LYS A 142 7.45 3.97 9.19
C LYS A 142 6.47 5.05 9.66
N THR A 143 6.68 6.31 9.29
CA THR A 143 5.77 7.41 9.63
C THR A 143 4.35 7.14 9.11
N PHE A 144 4.21 6.68 7.87
CA PHE A 144 2.91 6.30 7.33
C PHE A 144 2.23 5.19 8.14
N ILE A 145 2.97 4.15 8.53
CA ILE A 145 2.42 3.04 9.31
C ILE A 145 2.08 3.46 10.75
N ASP A 146 2.89 4.32 11.38
CA ASP A 146 2.63 4.85 12.73
C ASP A 146 1.37 5.73 12.79
N GLU A 147 0.89 6.23 11.63
CA GLU A 147 -0.30 7.08 11.49
C GLU A 147 -1.60 6.30 11.18
N LEU A 148 -1.52 4.97 11.02
CA LEU A 148 -2.67 4.07 10.82
C LEU A 148 -3.31 3.68 12.16
#